data_AF-A0A2H9PNW0-F1
#
_entry.id   AF-A0A2H9PNW0-F1
#
_cell.length_a   1.000
_cell.length_b   1.000
_cell.length_c   1.000
_cell.angle_alpha   90.00
_cell.angle_beta   90.00
_cell.angle_gamma   90.00
#
_symmetry.space_group_name_H-M   'P 1'
#
loop_
_entity.id
_entity.type
_entity.pdbx_description
1 polymer ?
#
loop_
_entity_poly.entity_id
_entity_poly.type
_entity_poly.pdbx_seq_one_letter_code
_entity_poly.pdbx_strand_id
1 'polypeptide(L)'
;MANYDNQDLTSQVLELRQQGLSDNLIVQELTRKGISMQAAQAAVNQADMPPPPGGSYGTMPTMPEESMSRSQPRQASSEESNIYERIEEITEGMIDEKWDELIAEVKKIIDWKEKIETKQNQINNDIQKLKDDFKVLHQGVLGKLEDYDTRMQDVGTELKAVGKVFKDVIPEFVENVKELRDIKEHLKG
;
A
#
# COMPACT_ATOMS: atom_id res chain seq x y z
N MET A 1 -11.92 -20.44 44.20
CA MET A 1 -10.95 -19.33 44.13
C MET A 1 -9.58 -19.95 44.29
N ALA A 2 -8.77 -19.97 43.22
CA ALA A 2 -7.43 -20.54 43.29
C ALA A 2 -6.50 -19.53 43.99
N ASN A 3 -5.89 -19.94 45.09
CA ASN A 3 -4.77 -19.21 45.70
C ASN A 3 -3.59 -19.36 44.75
N TYR A 4 -3.32 -18.34 43.94
CA TYR A 4 -2.05 -18.25 43.20
C TYR A 4 -0.97 -17.81 44.18
N ASP A 5 -0.01 -18.69 44.44
CA ASP A 5 1.17 -18.38 45.25
C ASP A 5 1.98 -17.26 44.57
N ASN A 6 2.36 -16.22 45.33
CA ASN A 6 3.11 -15.05 44.82
C ASN A 6 4.42 -15.43 44.08
N GLN A 7 5.00 -16.60 44.39
CA GLN A 7 6.18 -17.12 43.70
C GLN A 7 5.91 -17.54 42.25
N ASP A 8 4.71 -18.04 41.94
CA ASP A 8 4.33 -18.46 40.59
C ASP A 8 4.08 -17.22 39.70
N LEU A 9 3.45 -16.19 40.27
CA LEU A 9 3.20 -14.92 39.57
C LEU A 9 4.50 -14.22 39.16
N THR A 10 5.48 -14.18 40.07
CA THR A 10 6.79 -13.59 39.80
C THR A 10 7.52 -14.33 38.68
N SER A 11 7.40 -15.67 38.63
CA SER A 11 7.98 -16.50 37.57
C SER A 11 7.33 -16.24 36.21
N GLN A 12 6.01 -16.09 36.16
CA GLN A 12 5.27 -15.76 34.93
C GLN A 12 5.63 -14.35 34.41
N VAL A 13 5.87 -13.38 35.29
CA VAL A 13 6.37 -12.05 34.89
C VAL A 13 7.73 -12.16 34.20
N LEU A 14 8.67 -12.91 34.80
CA LEU A 14 10.02 -13.10 34.26
C LEU A 14 10.01 -13.76 32.87
N GLU A 15 9.10 -14.72 32.64
CA GLU A 15 8.92 -15.36 31.34
C GLU A 15 8.36 -14.38 30.29
N LEU A 16 7.32 -13.63 30.61
CA LEU A 16 6.73 -12.64 29.70
C LEU A 16 7.72 -11.52 29.37
N ARG A 17 8.59 -11.16 30.32
CA ARG A 17 9.65 -10.19 30.11
C ARG A 17 10.75 -10.74 29.18
N GLN A 18 11.11 -12.02 29.28
CA GLN A 18 12.01 -12.68 28.32
C GLN A 18 11.46 -12.72 26.89
N GLN A 19 10.13 -12.70 26.75
CA GLN A 19 9.45 -12.55 25.46
C GLN A 19 9.46 -11.10 24.93
N GLY A 20 10.05 -10.15 25.65
CA GLY A 20 10.19 -8.75 25.26
C GLY A 20 8.95 -7.89 25.54
N LEU A 21 8.00 -8.37 26.34
CA LEU A 21 6.83 -7.58 26.73
C LEU A 21 7.22 -6.51 27.76
N SER A 22 6.64 -5.31 27.61
CA SER A 22 6.79 -4.25 28.61
C SER A 22 5.95 -4.52 29.86
N ASP A 23 6.36 -3.98 31.00
CA ASP A 23 5.72 -4.20 32.30
C ASP A 23 4.22 -3.88 32.32
N ASN A 24 3.78 -2.85 31.60
CA ASN A 24 2.35 -2.51 31.48
C ASN A 24 1.54 -3.58 30.74
N LEU A 25 2.13 -4.17 29.69
CA LEU A 25 1.53 -5.27 28.93
C LEU A 25 1.48 -6.56 29.76
N ILE A 26 2.50 -6.79 30.60
CA ILE A 26 2.55 -7.93 31.52
C ILE A 26 1.45 -7.82 32.58
N VAL A 27 1.27 -6.64 33.20
CA VAL A 27 0.18 -6.41 34.16
C VAL A 27 -1.19 -6.60 33.50
N GLN A 28 -1.36 -6.16 32.25
CA GLN A 28 -2.60 -6.34 31.50
C GLN A 28 -2.90 -7.82 31.19
N GLU A 29 -1.90 -8.59 30.80
CA GLU A 29 -2.02 -10.03 30.56
C GLU A 29 -2.34 -10.82 31.84
N LEU A 30 -1.69 -10.48 32.96
CA LEU A 30 -1.99 -11.11 34.25
C LEU A 30 -3.40 -10.76 34.74
N THR A 31 -3.84 -9.52 34.53
CA THR A 31 -5.20 -9.09 34.86
C THR A 31 -6.23 -9.80 34.00
N ARG A 32 -5.95 -9.99 32.70
CA ARG A 32 -6.77 -10.78 31.78
C ARG A 32 -6.90 -12.25 32.20
N LYS A 33 -5.86 -12.79 32.85
CA LYS A 33 -5.85 -14.13 33.45
C LYS A 33 -6.57 -14.22 34.80
N GLY A 34 -7.18 -13.12 35.27
CA GLY A 34 -7.98 -13.06 36.50
C GLY A 34 -7.16 -12.74 37.75
N ILE A 35 -5.92 -12.31 37.61
CA ILE A 35 -5.08 -11.87 38.74
C ILE A 35 -5.46 -10.42 39.07
N SER A 36 -5.61 -10.10 40.35
CA SER A 36 -5.91 -8.73 40.76
C SER A 36 -4.78 -7.78 40.35
N MET A 37 -5.14 -6.57 39.91
CA MET A 37 -4.17 -5.56 39.46
C MET A 37 -3.08 -5.29 40.51
N GLN A 38 -3.45 -5.24 41.79
CA GLN A 38 -2.51 -5.05 42.91
C GLN A 38 -1.52 -6.22 43.03
N ALA A 39 -1.98 -7.47 42.88
CA ALA A 39 -1.10 -8.64 42.91
C ALA A 39 -0.19 -8.72 41.67
N ALA A 40 -0.72 -8.37 40.49
CA ALA A 40 0.06 -8.33 39.25
C ALA A 40 1.18 -7.27 39.32
N GLN A 41 0.88 -6.08 39.84
CA GLN A 41 1.86 -5.02 39.99
C GLN A 41 2.89 -5.33 41.09
N ALA A 42 2.47 -5.94 42.20
CA ALA A 42 3.38 -6.42 43.23
C ALA A 42 4.35 -7.48 42.67
N ALA A 43 3.86 -8.43 41.87
CA ALA A 43 4.69 -9.46 41.24
C ALA A 43 5.69 -8.87 40.21
N VAL A 44 5.28 -7.87 39.43
CA VAL A 44 6.17 -7.19 38.48
C VAL A 44 7.28 -6.44 39.20
N ASN A 45 6.94 -5.70 40.26
CA ASN A 45 7.92 -4.99 41.07
C ASN A 45 8.86 -5.95 41.84
N GLN A 46 8.34 -7.11 42.27
CA GLN A 46 9.13 -8.13 42.96
C GLN A 46 10.10 -8.85 42.01
N ALA A 47 9.71 -9.07 40.75
CA ALA A 47 10.58 -9.62 39.71
C ALA A 47 11.73 -8.69 39.33
N ASP A 48 11.60 -7.39 39.61
CA ASP A 48 12.61 -6.36 39.35
C ASP A 48 13.60 -6.19 40.50
N MET A 49 13.35 -6.82 41.66
CA MET A 49 14.32 -6.82 42.75
C MET A 49 15.44 -7.82 42.46
N PRO A 50 16.71 -7.38 42.43
CA PRO A 50 17.84 -8.29 42.30
C PRO A 50 17.82 -9.28 43.48
N PRO A 51 18.12 -10.58 43.25
CA PRO A 51 18.16 -11.55 44.34
C PRO A 51 19.12 -11.03 45.41
N PRO A 52 18.71 -10.99 46.70
CA PRO A 52 19.54 -10.43 47.74
C PRO A 52 20.91 -11.14 47.70
N PRO A 53 22.02 -10.39 47.56
CA PRO A 53 23.33 -11.00 47.62
C PRO A 53 23.47 -11.66 48.98
N GLY A 54 23.82 -12.95 48.99
CA GLY A 54 24.13 -13.67 50.21
C GLY A 54 25.13 -12.87 51.05
N GLY A 55 24.80 -12.64 52.33
CA GLY A 55 25.67 -11.82 53.16
C GLY A 55 25.14 -11.50 54.53
N SER A 56 25.47 -12.38 55.47
CA SER A 56 25.89 -12.05 56.83
C SER A 56 24.87 -11.48 57.82
N TYR A 57 24.57 -12.32 58.81
CA TYR A 57 23.99 -11.95 60.10
C TYR A 57 24.78 -10.80 60.73
N GLY A 58 24.13 -9.65 60.89
CA GLY A 58 24.63 -8.50 61.64
C GLY A 58 23.56 -8.05 62.63
N THR A 59 23.84 -8.27 63.90
CA THR A 59 23.06 -7.92 65.09
C THR A 59 22.67 -6.44 65.15
N MET A 60 21.37 -6.13 65.28
CA MET A 60 20.87 -4.81 65.69
C MET A 60 20.88 -4.65 67.22
N PRO A 61 21.18 -3.45 67.76
CA PRO A 61 20.94 -3.13 69.17
C PRO A 61 19.45 -2.92 69.43
N THR A 62 19.00 -3.48 70.54
CA THR A 62 17.66 -3.36 71.12
C THR A 62 17.34 -1.92 71.52
N MET A 63 16.21 -1.39 71.06
CA MET A 63 15.58 -0.18 71.59
C MET A 63 14.31 -0.55 72.38
N PRO A 64 14.00 0.13 73.50
CA PRO A 64 12.95 -0.27 74.43
C PRO A 64 11.54 0.00 73.90
N GLU A 65 10.63 -0.92 74.23
CA GLU A 65 9.18 -0.78 74.13
C GLU A 65 8.68 0.50 74.81
N GLU A 66 7.98 1.34 74.05
CA GLU A 66 6.99 2.24 74.62
C GLU A 66 5.63 1.97 73.93
N SER A 67 4.74 1.40 74.74
CA SER A 67 3.36 1.08 74.45
C SER A 67 2.55 2.35 74.15
N MET A 68 2.05 2.50 72.93
CA MET A 68 0.90 3.38 72.66
C MET A 68 -0.25 2.58 72.06
N SER A 69 -1.30 2.48 72.87
CA SER A 69 -2.61 1.95 72.50
C SER A 69 -3.18 2.70 71.32
N ARG A 70 -3.69 1.87 70.41
CA ARG A 70 -4.14 2.14 69.06
C ARG A 70 -5.66 2.31 69.07
N SER A 71 -6.16 3.47 68.69
CA SER A 71 -7.51 3.62 68.12
C SER A 71 -7.70 5.03 67.55
N GLN A 72 -7.20 5.21 66.33
CA GLN A 72 -7.79 6.14 65.38
C GLN A 72 -8.16 5.33 64.14
N PRO A 73 -9.41 5.44 63.64
CA PRO A 73 -9.73 4.91 62.33
C PRO A 73 -8.92 5.69 61.30
N ARG A 74 -8.01 5.00 60.63
CA ARG A 74 -7.33 5.48 59.43
C ARG A 74 -8.39 5.71 58.37
N GLN A 75 -8.80 6.95 58.21
CA GLN A 75 -9.52 7.45 57.04
C GLN A 75 -8.49 7.52 55.90
N ALA A 76 -8.20 6.37 55.29
CA ALA A 76 -7.33 6.22 54.14
C ALA A 76 -8.14 5.51 53.05
N SER A 77 -9.07 6.25 52.47
CA SER A 77 -9.95 5.79 51.38
C SER A 77 -10.45 6.98 50.56
N SER A 78 -9.51 7.85 50.16
CA SER A 78 -9.78 8.98 49.26
C SER A 78 -8.64 9.27 48.27
N GLU A 79 -7.44 8.70 48.44
CA GLU A 79 -6.34 8.84 47.46
C GLU A 79 -6.36 7.78 46.35
N GLU A 80 -6.77 6.54 46.62
CA GLU A 80 -6.93 5.53 45.56
C GLU A 80 -8.06 5.91 44.58
N SER A 81 -9.20 6.41 45.07
CA SER A 81 -10.29 6.90 44.20
C SER A 81 -9.84 8.06 43.30
N ASN A 82 -8.99 8.97 43.78
CA ASN A 82 -8.45 10.07 42.96
C ASN A 82 -7.48 9.58 41.87
N ILE A 83 -6.71 8.52 42.13
CA ILE A 83 -5.80 7.95 41.12
C ILE A 83 -6.60 7.19 40.06
N TYR A 84 -7.65 6.46 40.45
CA TYR A 84 -8.55 5.81 39.49
C TYR A 84 -9.34 6.82 38.65
N GLU A 85 -9.90 7.88 39.25
CA GLU A 85 -10.59 8.96 38.52
C GLU A 85 -9.63 9.67 37.55
N ARG A 86 -8.38 9.89 37.95
CA ARG A 86 -7.37 10.52 37.09
C ARG A 86 -6.89 9.59 35.98
N ILE A 87 -6.78 8.29 36.24
CA ILE A 87 -6.48 7.29 35.21
C ILE A 87 -7.67 7.15 34.25
N GLU A 88 -8.90 7.20 34.75
CA GLU A 88 -10.13 7.17 33.94
C GLU A 88 -10.22 8.42 33.05
N GLU A 89 -9.98 9.61 33.59
CA GLU A 89 -9.92 10.86 32.82
C GLU A 89 -8.81 10.85 31.75
N ILE A 90 -7.61 10.36 32.10
CA ILE A 90 -6.49 10.22 31.15
C ILE A 90 -6.81 9.16 30.09
N THR A 91 -7.50 8.08 30.46
CA THR A 91 -7.83 6.98 29.55
C THR A 91 -8.98 7.35 28.61
N GLU A 92 -10.02 8.04 29.09
CA GLU A 92 -11.09 8.57 28.25
C GLU A 92 -10.56 9.63 27.28
N GLY A 93 -9.75 10.58 27.76
CA GLY A 93 -9.14 11.60 26.90
C GLY A 93 -8.20 11.00 25.84
N MET A 94 -7.40 9.99 26.21
CA MET A 94 -6.49 9.32 25.28
C MET A 94 -7.23 8.40 24.28
N ILE A 95 -8.33 7.76 24.69
CA ILE A 95 -9.16 6.95 23.80
C ILE A 95 -9.89 7.84 22.79
N ASP A 96 -10.50 8.93 23.22
CA ASP A 96 -11.21 9.86 22.34
C ASP A 96 -10.27 10.53 21.33
N GLU A 97 -9.08 10.98 21.77
CA GLU A 97 -8.08 11.54 20.87
C GLU A 97 -7.64 10.53 19.80
N LYS A 98 -7.42 9.27 20.19
CA LYS A 98 -7.07 8.19 19.25
C LYS A 98 -8.23 7.80 18.35
N TRP A 99 -9.47 7.93 18.82
CA TRP A 99 -10.67 7.71 18.03
C TRP A 99 -10.86 8.79 16.98
N ASP A 100 -10.69 10.06 17.35
CA ASP A 100 -10.75 11.16 16.41
C ASP A 100 -9.64 11.08 15.35
N GLU A 101 -8.42 10.70 15.76
CA GLU A 101 -7.31 10.46 14.84
C GLU A 101 -7.64 9.33 13.84
N LEU A 102 -8.20 8.21 14.32
CA LEU A 102 -8.58 7.12 13.43
C LEU A 102 -9.71 7.54 12.47
N ILE A 103 -10.74 8.23 12.95
CA ILE A 103 -11.84 8.69 12.10
C ILE A 103 -11.32 9.66 11.04
N ALA A 104 -10.33 10.50 11.37
CA ALA A 104 -9.67 11.37 10.40
C ALA A 104 -8.94 10.56 9.31
N GLU A 105 -8.20 9.52 9.68
CA GLU A 105 -7.53 8.63 8.71
C GLU A 105 -8.55 7.86 7.84
N VAL A 106 -9.64 7.37 8.42
CA VAL A 106 -10.72 6.70 7.66
C VAL A 106 -11.35 7.65 6.65
N LYS A 107 -11.58 8.92 7.01
CA LYS A 107 -12.07 9.94 6.05
C LYS A 107 -11.10 10.14 4.89
N LYS A 108 -9.78 10.19 5.15
CA LYS A 108 -8.78 10.28 4.08
C LYS A 108 -8.83 9.07 3.14
N ILE A 109 -9.07 7.86 3.68
CA ILE A 109 -9.22 6.64 2.87
C ILE A 109 -10.49 6.70 2.01
N ILE A 110 -11.60 7.21 2.54
CA ILE A 110 -12.84 7.40 1.77
C ILE A 110 -12.61 8.38 0.62
N ASP A 111 -12.01 9.54 0.89
CA ASP A 111 -11.69 10.53 -0.15
C ASP A 111 -10.75 9.96 -1.22
N TRP A 112 -9.76 9.17 -0.80
CA TRP A 112 -8.86 8.49 -1.72
C TRP A 112 -9.61 7.45 -2.56
N LYS A 113 -10.50 6.66 -1.96
CA LYS A 113 -11.34 5.67 -2.65
C LYS A 113 -12.21 6.35 -3.71
N GLU A 114 -12.89 7.45 -3.38
CA GLU A 114 -13.71 8.20 -4.34
C GLU A 114 -12.88 8.74 -5.52
N LYS A 115 -11.67 9.24 -5.26
CA LYS A 115 -10.73 9.69 -6.30
C LYS A 115 -10.29 8.53 -7.21
N ILE A 116 -10.04 7.35 -6.64
CA ILE A 116 -9.67 6.15 -7.40
C ILE A 116 -10.84 5.65 -8.23
N GLU A 117 -12.05 5.58 -7.67
CA GLU A 117 -13.26 5.17 -8.42
C GLU A 117 -13.53 6.13 -9.58
N THR A 118 -13.36 7.43 -9.37
CA THR A 118 -13.50 8.43 -10.44
C THR A 118 -12.45 8.23 -11.53
N LYS A 119 -11.18 8.05 -11.17
CA LYS A 119 -10.11 7.76 -12.13
C LYS A 119 -10.33 6.43 -12.86
N GLN A 120 -10.81 5.41 -12.17
CA GLN A 120 -11.11 4.10 -12.76
C GLN A 120 -12.21 4.23 -13.83
N ASN A 121 -13.28 4.97 -13.52
CA ASN A 121 -14.35 5.23 -14.47
C ASN A 121 -13.84 6.04 -15.68
N GLN A 122 -12.97 7.03 -15.45
CA GLN A 122 -12.36 7.80 -16.53
C GLN A 122 -11.48 6.93 -17.43
N ILE A 123 -10.61 6.09 -16.85
CA ILE A 123 -9.77 5.15 -17.61
C ILE A 123 -10.63 4.19 -18.44
N ASN A 124 -11.71 3.65 -17.87
CA ASN A 124 -12.62 2.77 -18.60
C ASN A 124 -13.24 3.48 -19.81
N ASN A 125 -13.66 4.74 -19.64
CA ASN A 125 -14.21 5.56 -20.73
C ASN A 125 -13.15 5.86 -21.80
N ASP A 126 -11.93 6.20 -21.40
CA ASP A 126 -10.85 6.50 -22.33
C ASP A 126 -10.42 5.26 -23.13
N ILE A 127 -10.42 4.08 -22.51
CA ILE A 127 -10.19 2.80 -23.20
C ILE A 127 -11.29 2.52 -24.24
N GLN A 128 -12.56 2.79 -23.92
CA GLN A 128 -13.64 2.62 -24.90
C GLN A 128 -13.49 3.59 -26.07
N LYS A 129 -13.19 4.87 -25.81
CA LYS A 129 -12.92 5.85 -26.88
C LYS A 129 -11.74 5.42 -27.75
N LEU A 130 -10.63 5.01 -27.14
CA LEU A 130 -9.45 4.52 -27.85
C LEU A 130 -9.79 3.32 -28.75
N LYS A 131 -10.63 2.40 -28.25
CA LYS A 131 -11.09 1.25 -29.03
C LYS A 131 -11.93 1.67 -30.24
N ASP A 132 -12.78 2.68 -30.09
CA ASP A 132 -13.60 3.17 -31.19
C ASP A 132 -12.78 3.99 -32.20
N ASP A 133 -11.87 4.84 -31.73
CA ASP A 133 -10.90 5.56 -32.59
C ASP A 133 -10.02 4.58 -33.37
N PHE A 134 -9.58 3.49 -32.73
CA PHE A 134 -8.82 2.43 -33.40
C PHE A 134 -9.63 1.74 -34.50
N LYS A 135 -10.92 1.45 -34.28
CA LYS A 135 -11.78 0.86 -35.32
C LYS A 135 -11.93 1.80 -36.51
N VAL A 136 -12.17 3.09 -36.25
CA VAL A 136 -12.30 4.11 -37.31
C VAL A 136 -11.00 4.22 -38.11
N LEU A 137 -9.86 4.28 -37.40
CA LEU A 137 -8.55 4.31 -38.05
C LEU A 137 -8.32 3.03 -38.88
N HIS A 138 -8.61 1.86 -38.33
CA HIS A 138 -8.43 0.59 -39.01
C HIS A 138 -9.28 0.51 -40.28
N GLN A 139 -10.56 0.91 -40.21
CA GLN A 139 -11.44 1.00 -41.38
C GLN A 139 -10.92 2.01 -42.41
N GLY A 140 -10.46 3.17 -41.97
CA GLY A 140 -9.88 4.19 -42.85
C GLY A 140 -8.61 3.71 -43.56
N VAL A 141 -7.72 3.00 -42.86
CA VAL A 141 -6.50 2.42 -43.42
C VAL A 141 -6.84 1.31 -44.41
N LEU A 142 -7.79 0.42 -44.09
CA LEU A 142 -8.22 -0.64 -45.00
C LEU A 142 -8.78 -0.06 -46.30
N GLY A 143 -9.66 0.94 -46.20
CA GLY A 143 -10.22 1.63 -47.37
C GLY A 143 -9.16 2.34 -48.20
N LYS A 144 -8.17 3.00 -47.56
CA LYS A 144 -7.03 3.59 -48.29
C LYS A 144 -6.16 2.55 -48.99
N LEU A 145 -6.02 1.36 -48.40
CA LEU A 145 -5.27 0.27 -49.01
C LEU A 145 -6.02 -0.32 -50.22
N GLU A 146 -7.33 -0.50 -50.12
CA GLU A 146 -8.18 -0.92 -51.25
C GLU A 146 -8.17 0.11 -52.39
N ASP A 147 -8.27 1.41 -52.07
CA ASP A 147 -8.13 2.51 -53.03
C ASP A 147 -6.75 2.48 -53.72
N TYR A 148 -5.71 2.15 -52.97
CA TYR A 148 -4.35 2.05 -53.49
C TYR A 148 -4.19 0.85 -54.42
N ASP A 149 -4.70 -0.33 -54.03
CA ASP A 149 -4.67 -1.54 -54.85
C ASP A 149 -5.41 -1.32 -56.17
N THR A 150 -6.61 -0.75 -56.11
CA THR A 150 -7.41 -0.40 -57.29
C THR A 150 -6.65 0.54 -58.23
N ARG A 151 -6.10 1.64 -57.70
CA ARG A 151 -5.28 2.56 -58.51
C ARG A 151 -4.07 1.88 -59.12
N MET A 152 -3.43 0.95 -58.40
CA MET A 152 -2.27 0.24 -58.91
C MET A 152 -2.64 -0.75 -60.03
N GLN A 153 -3.84 -1.37 -59.95
CA GLN A 153 -4.39 -2.18 -61.04
C GLN A 153 -4.71 -1.34 -62.28
N ASP A 154 -5.30 -0.15 -62.10
CA ASP A 154 -5.60 0.78 -63.19
C ASP A 154 -4.30 1.24 -63.87
N VAL A 155 -3.30 1.67 -63.09
CA VAL A 155 -1.97 2.01 -63.59
C VAL A 155 -1.33 0.83 -64.33
N GLY A 156 -1.50 -0.40 -63.84
CA GLY A 156 -1.03 -1.60 -64.54
C GLY A 156 -1.70 -1.81 -65.90
N THR A 157 -2.98 -1.44 -66.02
CA THR A 157 -3.75 -1.50 -67.27
C THR A 157 -3.30 -0.41 -68.24
N GLU A 158 -3.15 0.82 -67.76
CA GLU A 158 -2.61 1.94 -68.54
C GLU A 158 -1.20 1.64 -69.04
N LEU A 159 -0.32 1.12 -68.18
CA LEU A 159 1.05 0.74 -68.54
C LEU A 159 1.07 -0.34 -69.63
N LYS A 160 0.15 -1.31 -69.59
CA LYS A 160 0.00 -2.32 -70.66
C LYS A 160 -0.44 -1.67 -71.98
N ALA A 161 -1.38 -0.73 -71.93
CA ALA A 161 -1.83 0.01 -73.12
C ALA A 161 -0.69 0.84 -73.71
N VAL A 162 0.04 1.59 -72.87
CA VAL A 162 1.24 2.34 -73.27
C VAL A 162 2.28 1.40 -73.88
N GLY A 163 2.53 0.25 -73.26
CA GLY A 163 3.45 -0.76 -73.79
C GLY A 163 3.03 -1.31 -75.15
N LYS A 164 1.73 -1.42 -75.43
CA LYS A 164 1.21 -1.81 -76.74
C LYS A 164 1.43 -0.70 -77.77
N VAL A 165 1.10 0.54 -77.44
CA VAL A 165 1.35 1.70 -78.31
C VAL A 165 2.84 1.82 -78.63
N PHE A 166 3.72 1.62 -77.63
CA PHE A 166 5.17 1.66 -77.86
C PHE A 166 5.65 0.56 -78.81
N LYS A 167 5.08 -0.64 -78.73
CA LYS A 167 5.36 -1.74 -79.68
C LYS A 167 4.92 -1.42 -81.10
N ASP A 168 3.82 -0.68 -81.25
CA ASP A 168 3.29 -0.30 -82.55
C ASP A 168 4.07 0.88 -83.16
N VAL A 169 4.48 1.86 -82.34
CA VAL A 169 5.16 3.10 -82.79
C VAL A 169 6.66 2.91 -83.03
N ILE A 170 7.38 2.12 -82.21
CA ILE A 170 8.84 1.93 -82.40
C ILE A 170 9.19 1.49 -83.83
N PRO A 171 8.57 0.44 -84.40
CA PRO A 171 8.89 -0.02 -85.75
C PRO A 171 8.65 1.06 -86.80
N GLU A 172 7.51 1.75 -86.73
CA GLU A 172 7.14 2.83 -87.65
C GLU A 172 8.13 4.00 -87.58
N PHE A 173 8.60 4.35 -86.38
CA PHE A 173 9.62 5.39 -86.20
C PHE A 173 10.98 4.95 -86.77
N VAL A 174 11.38 3.70 -86.57
CA VAL A 174 12.62 3.14 -87.13
C VAL A 174 12.57 3.11 -88.65
N GLU A 175 11.43 2.73 -89.23
CA GLU A 175 11.19 2.69 -90.67
C GLU A 175 11.25 4.11 -91.27
N ASN A 176 10.55 5.08 -90.68
CA ASN A 176 10.60 6.48 -91.09
C ASN A 176 12.02 7.09 -91.03
N VAL A 177 12.79 6.79 -89.98
CA VAL A 177 14.19 7.25 -89.86
C VAL A 177 15.07 6.61 -90.95
N LYS A 178 14.82 5.35 -91.29
CA LYS A 178 15.53 4.64 -92.36
C LYS A 178 15.22 5.24 -93.73
N GLU A 179 13.95 5.50 -94.02
CA GLU A 179 13.52 6.19 -95.25
C GLU A 179 14.14 7.59 -95.38
N LEU A 180 14.13 8.39 -94.30
CA LEU A 180 14.78 9.71 -94.28
C LEU A 180 16.29 9.63 -94.56
N ARG A 181 16.96 8.59 -94.05
CA ARG A 181 18.38 8.35 -94.32
C ARG A 181 18.60 8.02 -95.79
N ASP A 182 17.76 7.16 -96.37
CA ASP A 182 17.85 6.75 -97.76
C ASP A 182 17.58 7.93 -98.71
N ILE A 183 16.59 8.78 -98.42
CA ILE A 183 16.32 10.04 -99.15
C ILE A 183 17.53 10.98 -99.10
N LYS A 184 18.16 11.13 -97.93
CA LYS A 184 19.35 11.96 -97.76
C LYS A 184 20.54 11.44 -98.57
N GLU A 185 20.73 10.12 -98.67
CA GLU A 185 21.78 9.54 -99.50
C GLU A 185 21.54 9.77 -100.99
N HIS A 186 20.29 9.63 -101.46
CA HIS A 186 19.91 9.92 -102.84
C HIS A 186 20.06 11.40 -103.22
N LEU A 187 19.90 12.32 -102.26
CA LEU A 187 20.09 13.77 -102.47
C LEU A 187 21.55 14.23 -102.46
N LYS A 188 22.48 13.38 -101.97
CA LYS A 188 23.91 13.70 -101.86
C LYS A 188 24.77 13.13 -103.00
N GLY A 189 24.18 12.33 -103.89
CA GLY A 189 24.78 11.89 -105.16
C GLY A 189 24.24 12.68 -106.33
#